data_AF-A0A5B7TPH2-F1
#
_entry.id   AF-A0A5B7TPH2-F1
#
_cell.length_a   1.000
_cell.length_b   1.000
_cell.length_c   1.000
_cell.angle_alpha   90.00
_cell.angle_beta   90.00
_cell.angle_gamma   90.00
#
_symmetry.space_group_name_H-M   'P 1'
#
loop_
_entity.id
_entity.type
_entity.pdbx_description
1 polymer ?
#
loop_
_entity_poly.entity_id
_entity_poly.type
_entity_poly.pdbx_seq_one_letter_code
_entity_poly.pdbx_strand_id
1 'polypeptide(L)'
;METIFLNKGLRYMIAIVILPFVFYSFENKSKQANQSTLKFEELNRKIESIGKNVENLEYKIVLKEFNLFLDLHLETESTTLTVKDKDILTDFNFTYDTDLESALEEIKILKSSPGNDIIVILPTTTEEFLTFQLILFESRQNIFKEGLFEINTHEINNIRKFYLENKVELMQFDDSFEITLGHFKYKGKFTEYTK
;
A
#
# COMPACT_ATOMS: atom_id res chain seq x y z
N MET A 1 -95.32 27.04 26.12
CA MET A 1 -94.25 26.44 26.94
C MET A 1 -93.06 26.29 26.02
N GLU A 2 -91.95 26.89 26.43
CA GLU A 2 -90.61 26.93 25.84
C GLU A 2 -90.07 25.50 25.57
N THR A 3 -89.06 25.19 24.75
CA THR A 3 -87.96 25.97 24.18
C THR A 3 -87.44 25.22 22.95
N ILE A 4 -86.84 26.00 22.06
CA ILE A 4 -86.26 25.66 20.76
C ILE A 4 -84.88 25.00 20.93
N PHE A 5 -84.60 23.95 20.15
CA PHE A 5 -83.24 23.45 19.91
C PHE A 5 -82.82 23.79 18.48
N LEU A 6 -81.79 24.64 18.34
CA LEU A 6 -81.10 24.88 17.08
C LEU A 6 -79.60 25.07 17.35
N ASN A 7 -78.86 24.03 17.02
CA ASN A 7 -77.71 24.03 16.10
C ASN A 7 -76.85 25.31 16.06
N LYS A 8 -75.58 25.21 16.49
CA LYS A 8 -74.41 25.81 15.83
C LYS A 8 -73.12 25.42 16.55
N GLY A 9 -72.26 24.69 15.83
CA GLY A 9 -70.82 24.92 15.75
C GLY A 9 -69.98 24.79 17.01
N LEU A 10 -69.25 23.69 17.13
CA LEU A 10 -67.85 23.78 17.52
C LEU A 10 -67.03 22.67 16.86
N ARG A 11 -66.00 23.11 16.16
CA ARG A 11 -65.07 22.34 15.35
C ARG A 11 -64.17 21.50 16.26
N TYR A 12 -64.20 20.18 16.15
CA TYR A 12 -63.09 19.34 16.60
C TYR A 12 -62.27 18.93 15.40
N MET A 13 -61.12 19.59 15.27
CA MET A 13 -60.08 19.33 14.28
C MET A 13 -59.27 18.13 14.79
N ILE A 14 -59.63 16.92 14.36
CA ILE A 14 -58.78 15.74 14.58
C ILE A 14 -57.70 15.79 13.49
N ALA A 15 -56.54 16.35 13.85
CA ALA A 15 -55.34 16.23 13.03
C ALA A 15 -54.81 14.80 13.17
N ILE A 16 -55.28 13.91 12.29
CA ILE A 16 -54.61 12.62 12.05
C ILE A 16 -53.34 12.96 11.28
N VAL A 17 -52.22 13.07 12.00
CA VAL A 17 -50.89 13.10 11.39
C VAL A 17 -50.61 11.70 10.86
N ILE A 18 -51.07 11.44 9.64
CA ILE A 18 -50.59 10.33 8.84
C ILE A 18 -49.19 10.74 8.38
N LEU A 19 -48.17 10.35 9.13
CA LEU A 19 -46.78 10.40 8.67
C LEU A 19 -46.70 9.49 7.44
N PRO A 20 -46.48 10.03 6.22
CA PRO A 20 -45.98 9.18 5.16
C PRO A 20 -44.58 8.76 5.60
N PHE A 21 -44.44 7.51 6.06
CA PHE A 21 -43.18 6.80 5.93
C PHE A 21 -42.89 6.75 4.44
N VAL A 22 -42.25 7.80 3.94
CA VAL A 22 -41.48 7.71 2.71
C VAL A 22 -40.39 6.72 3.08
N PHE A 23 -40.61 5.46 2.72
CA PHE A 23 -39.50 4.60 2.38
C PHE A 23 -38.76 5.33 1.27
N TYR A 24 -37.82 6.20 1.67
CA TYR A 24 -36.65 6.43 0.88
C TYR A 24 -36.01 5.05 0.87
N SER A 25 -36.37 4.28 -0.16
CA SER A 25 -35.41 3.37 -0.75
C SER A 25 -34.23 4.29 -1.07
N PHE A 26 -33.29 4.39 -0.14
CA PHE A 26 -31.91 4.49 -0.55
C PHE A 26 -31.69 3.21 -1.36
N GLU A 27 -32.08 3.27 -2.64
CA GLU A 27 -31.19 2.78 -3.67
C GLU A 27 -29.86 3.45 -3.36
N ASN A 28 -29.10 2.79 -2.50
CA ASN A 28 -27.68 2.89 -2.50
C ASN A 28 -27.30 2.34 -3.87
N LYS A 29 -27.49 3.16 -4.90
CA LYS A 29 -26.53 3.27 -5.97
C LYS A 29 -25.28 3.68 -5.24
N SER A 30 -24.61 2.68 -4.65
CA SER A 30 -23.18 2.66 -4.71
C SER A 30 -22.91 2.98 -6.17
N LYS A 31 -22.54 4.23 -6.42
CA LYS A 31 -21.51 4.45 -7.40
C LYS A 31 -20.41 3.53 -6.92
N GLN A 32 -20.43 2.31 -7.42
CA GLN A 32 -19.24 1.54 -7.68
C GLN A 32 -18.49 2.49 -8.62
N ALA A 33 -17.83 3.48 -8.01
CA ALA A 33 -16.69 4.10 -8.62
C ALA A 33 -15.89 2.89 -9.07
N ASN A 34 -15.66 2.80 -10.37
CA ASN A 34 -14.73 1.82 -10.90
C ASN A 34 -13.42 2.08 -10.17
N GLN A 35 -13.23 1.43 -9.01
CA GLN A 35 -11.98 1.43 -8.30
C GLN A 35 -11.03 0.80 -9.30
N SER A 36 -10.11 1.61 -9.80
CA SER A 36 -9.09 1.14 -10.72
C SER A 36 -8.17 0.24 -9.90
N THR A 37 -8.48 -1.04 -9.90
CA THR A 37 -7.63 -2.04 -9.26
C THR A 37 -6.38 -2.22 -10.12
N LEU A 38 -5.21 -1.97 -9.53
CA LEU A 38 -3.93 -2.26 -10.18
C LEU A 38 -3.36 -3.53 -9.56
N LYS A 39 -3.08 -4.52 -10.40
CA LYS A 39 -2.38 -5.75 -10.01
C LYS A 39 -0.89 -5.58 -10.28
N PHE A 40 -0.07 -5.97 -9.32
CA PHE A 40 1.38 -5.99 -9.42
C PHE A 40 1.90 -7.41 -9.30
N GLU A 41 2.88 -7.74 -10.12
CA GLU A 41 3.52 -9.07 -10.16
C GLU A 41 5.03 -8.93 -9.99
N GLU A 42 5.61 -9.89 -9.25
CA GLU A 42 7.04 -9.93 -8.97
C GLU A 42 7.87 -10.14 -10.25
N LEU A 43 8.90 -9.31 -10.41
CA LEU A 43 9.88 -9.40 -11.47
C LEU A 43 11.11 -10.16 -11.00
N ASN A 44 11.66 -10.98 -11.90
CA ASN A 44 13.00 -11.50 -11.72
C ASN A 44 14.01 -10.35 -11.78
N ARG A 45 14.93 -10.33 -10.83
CA ARG A 45 15.99 -9.33 -10.70
C ARG A 45 17.35 -9.99 -10.52
N LYS A 46 18.40 -9.23 -10.82
CA LYS A 46 19.77 -9.52 -10.40
C LYS A 46 20.35 -8.27 -9.76
N ILE A 47 21.01 -8.39 -8.61
CA ILE A 47 21.75 -7.29 -8.01
C ILE A 47 23.23 -7.44 -8.33
N GLU A 48 23.84 -6.35 -8.77
CA GLU A 48 25.25 -6.25 -9.09
C GLU A 48 25.85 -5.08 -8.32
N SER A 49 26.97 -5.30 -7.62
CA SER A 49 27.77 -4.19 -7.09
C SER A 49 28.45 -3.49 -8.27
N ILE A 50 28.30 -2.17 -8.33
CA ILE A 50 28.85 -1.34 -9.42
C ILE A 50 29.87 -0.30 -8.91
N GLY A 51 29.85 -0.02 -7.61
CA GLY A 51 30.76 0.91 -6.96
C GLY A 51 30.95 0.55 -5.50
N LYS A 52 32.18 0.66 -5.02
CA LYS A 52 32.50 0.49 -3.60
C LYS A 52 33.65 1.42 -3.24
N ASN A 53 33.40 2.33 -2.30
CA ASN A 53 34.44 3.11 -1.66
C ASN A 53 34.21 3.11 -0.13
N VAL A 54 34.93 3.96 0.61
CA VAL A 54 34.87 4.00 2.07
C VAL A 54 33.57 4.63 2.57
N GLU A 55 32.98 5.52 1.78
CA GLU A 55 31.79 6.29 2.11
C GLU A 55 30.51 5.64 1.58
N ASN A 56 30.58 5.00 0.40
CA ASN A 56 29.41 4.54 -0.33
C ASN A 56 29.57 3.11 -0.87
N LEU A 57 28.45 2.38 -0.87
CA LEU A 57 28.27 1.15 -1.64
C LEU A 57 27.18 1.38 -2.68
N GLU A 58 27.46 1.08 -3.95
CA GLU A 58 26.55 1.33 -5.06
C GLU A 58 26.15 0.01 -5.73
N TYR A 59 24.85 -0.19 -5.88
CA TYR A 59 24.26 -1.40 -6.45
C TYR A 59 23.33 -1.08 -7.60
N LYS A 60 23.38 -1.95 -8.61
CA LYS A 60 22.46 -1.94 -9.74
C LYS A 60 21.50 -3.12 -9.63
N ILE A 61 20.20 -2.82 -9.58
CA ILE A 61 19.14 -3.82 -9.67
C ILE A 61 18.77 -3.97 -11.14
N VAL A 62 19.28 -5.03 -11.75
CA VAL A 62 19.09 -5.34 -13.16
C VAL A 62 17.76 -6.06 -13.36
N LEU A 63 16.88 -5.45 -14.16
CA LEU A 63 15.62 -6.04 -14.60
C LEU A 63 15.63 -6.15 -16.14
N LYS A 64 14.70 -6.91 -16.71
CA LYS A 64 14.65 -7.16 -18.16
C LYS A 64 14.51 -5.88 -18.99
N GLU A 65 13.80 -4.88 -18.49
CA GLU A 65 13.38 -3.70 -19.27
C GLU A 65 14.04 -2.39 -18.82
N PHE A 66 14.51 -2.32 -17.58
CA PHE A 66 15.11 -1.12 -16.99
C PHE A 66 16.01 -1.54 -15.82
N ASN A 67 16.77 -0.59 -15.28
CA ASN A 67 17.56 -0.80 -14.07
C ASN A 67 17.12 0.18 -13.00
N LEU A 68 17.31 -0.21 -11.74
CA LEU A 68 17.24 0.68 -10.59
C LEU A 68 18.64 0.77 -9.97
N PHE A 69 18.89 1.85 -9.24
CA PHE A 69 20.15 2.05 -8.53
C PHE A 69 19.88 2.23 -7.04
N LEU A 70 20.71 1.63 -6.22
CA LEU A 70 20.63 1.67 -4.76
C LEU A 70 22.00 2.09 -4.24
N ASP A 71 22.05 3.26 -3.62
CA ASP A 71 23.27 3.86 -3.09
C ASP A 71 23.18 3.93 -1.57
N LEU A 72 24.11 3.25 -0.90
CA LEU A 72 24.16 3.15 0.55
C LEU A 72 25.27 4.09 1.04
N HIS A 73 24.88 5.16 1.72
CA HIS A 73 25.80 6.13 2.31
C HIS A 73 26.15 5.68 3.74
N LEU A 74 27.34 5.13 3.92
CA LEU A 74 27.77 4.47 5.16
C LEU A 74 28.00 5.47 6.31
N GLU A 75 28.38 6.71 6.02
CA GLU A 75 28.60 7.74 7.05
C GLU A 75 27.28 8.27 7.63
N THR A 76 26.27 8.46 6.78
CA THR A 76 24.97 9.00 7.16
C THR A 76 23.94 7.92 7.47
N GLU A 77 24.31 6.64 7.33
CA GLU A 77 23.42 5.48 7.49
C GLU A 77 22.14 5.61 6.66
N SER A 78 22.23 6.27 5.50
CA SER A 78 21.09 6.56 4.63
C SER A 78 21.19 5.84 3.32
N THR A 79 20.06 5.38 2.79
CA THR A 79 20.00 4.71 1.49
C THR A 79 19.18 5.55 0.50
N THR A 80 19.71 5.72 -0.70
CA THR A 80 19.03 6.37 -1.82
C THR A 80 18.65 5.33 -2.86
N LEU A 81 17.39 5.36 -3.32
CA LEU A 81 16.91 4.57 -4.44
C LEU A 81 16.62 5.48 -5.63
N THR A 82 17.19 5.16 -6.80
CA THR A 82 16.93 5.87 -8.05
C THR A 82 16.03 5.05 -8.97
N VAL A 83 14.89 5.64 -9.37
CA VAL A 83 13.94 5.09 -10.34
C VAL A 83 13.69 6.12 -11.44
N LYS A 84 14.04 5.82 -12.70
CA LYS A 84 13.86 6.71 -13.87
C LYS A 84 14.35 8.15 -13.62
N ASP A 85 15.59 8.28 -13.15
CA ASP A 85 16.26 9.56 -12.86
C ASP A 85 15.64 10.38 -11.72
N LYS A 86 14.80 9.74 -10.89
CA LYS A 86 14.31 10.30 -9.63
C LYS A 86 14.84 9.53 -8.44
N ASP A 87 15.25 10.29 -7.43
CA ASP A 87 15.79 9.76 -6.20
C ASP A 87 14.77 9.87 -5.06
N ILE A 88 14.80 8.88 -4.18
CA ILE A 88 14.06 8.85 -2.92
C ILE A 88 14.97 8.31 -1.82
N LEU A 89 14.90 8.93 -0.65
CA LEU A 89 15.51 8.38 0.56
C LEU A 89 14.65 7.23 1.07
N THR A 90 15.29 6.11 1.41
CA THR A 90 14.60 4.90 1.84
C THR A 90 14.98 4.53 3.27
N ASP A 91 14.15 3.70 3.87
CA ASP A 91 14.39 3.10 5.18
C ASP A 91 15.15 1.77 5.06
N PHE A 92 15.71 1.47 3.88
CA PHE A 92 16.49 0.26 3.66
C PHE A 92 17.64 0.21 4.66
N ASN A 93 17.64 -0.85 5.45
CA ASN A 93 18.62 -1.04 6.50
C ASN A 93 19.02 -2.51 6.61
N PHE A 94 20.26 -2.73 7.02
CA PHE A 94 20.90 -4.03 7.25
C PHE A 94 21.73 -4.05 8.55
N THR A 95 21.63 -3.03 9.41
CA THR A 95 22.49 -2.90 10.60
C THR A 95 22.11 -3.82 11.76
N TYR A 96 20.93 -4.48 11.71
CA TYR A 96 20.40 -5.30 12.80
C TYR A 96 20.04 -6.70 12.29
N ASP A 97 20.64 -7.73 12.89
CA ASP A 97 20.37 -9.17 12.72
C ASP A 97 20.40 -9.77 11.30
N THR A 98 20.73 -8.96 10.29
CA THR A 98 20.91 -9.39 8.90
C THR A 98 22.21 -8.81 8.36
N ASP A 99 22.93 -9.56 7.53
CA ASP A 99 24.07 -9.01 6.80
C ASP A 99 23.60 -8.33 5.50
N LEU A 100 24.46 -7.51 4.91
CA LEU A 100 24.13 -6.76 3.70
C LEU A 100 23.75 -7.67 2.51
N GLU A 101 24.43 -8.79 2.32
CA GLU A 101 24.12 -9.71 1.21
C GLU A 101 22.72 -10.29 1.38
N SER A 102 22.40 -10.70 2.60
CA SER A 102 21.08 -11.16 3.02
C SER A 102 19.98 -10.11 2.80
N ALA A 103 20.20 -8.86 3.21
CA ALA A 103 19.25 -7.78 2.99
C ALA A 103 19.05 -7.47 1.49
N LEU A 104 20.12 -7.53 0.69
CA LEU A 104 20.03 -7.35 -0.76
C LEU A 104 19.23 -8.48 -1.44
N GLU A 105 19.32 -9.72 -0.95
CA GLU A 105 18.50 -10.86 -1.40
C GLU A 105 17.01 -10.70 -1.07
N GLU A 106 16.69 -9.97 -0.01
CA GLU A 106 15.31 -9.72 0.42
C GLU A 106 14.61 -8.60 -0.35
N ILE A 107 15.33 -7.82 -1.16
CA ILE A 107 14.67 -6.84 -2.03
C ILE A 107 13.72 -7.56 -3.00
N LYS A 108 12.55 -7.00 -3.30
CA LYS A 108 11.68 -7.51 -4.36
C LYS A 108 11.16 -6.37 -5.21
N ILE A 109 11.02 -6.61 -6.52
CA ILE A 109 10.51 -5.61 -7.45
C ILE A 109 9.21 -6.14 -8.02
N LEU A 110 8.13 -5.35 -7.90
CA LEU A 110 6.87 -5.65 -8.55
C LEU A 110 6.60 -4.64 -9.66
N LYS A 111 5.95 -5.08 -10.73
CA LYS A 111 5.49 -4.20 -11.82
C LYS A 111 3.99 -4.35 -12.03
N SER A 112 3.31 -3.23 -12.23
CA SER A 112 1.89 -3.20 -12.56
C SER A 112 1.63 -3.95 -13.87
N SER A 113 0.66 -4.87 -13.91
CA SER A 113 0.25 -5.53 -15.16
C SER A 113 -0.25 -4.52 -16.21
N PRO A 114 -1.06 -3.50 -15.84
CA PRO A 114 -1.32 -2.37 -16.71
C PRO A 114 -0.36 -1.20 -16.41
N GLY A 115 0.48 -0.83 -17.37
CA GLY A 115 1.32 0.38 -17.28
C GLY A 115 2.78 0.11 -16.89
N ASN A 116 3.41 1.11 -16.28
CA ASN A 116 4.84 1.13 -15.96
C ASN A 116 5.10 1.50 -14.50
N ASP A 117 4.11 1.32 -13.64
CA ASP A 117 4.23 1.59 -12.22
C ASP A 117 5.01 0.44 -11.57
N ILE A 118 5.86 0.79 -10.63
CA ILE A 118 6.83 -0.13 -10.04
C ILE A 118 6.72 -0.02 -8.53
N ILE A 119 6.76 -1.16 -7.84
CA ILE A 119 6.91 -1.20 -6.39
C ILE A 119 8.25 -1.84 -6.08
N VAL A 120 9.06 -1.15 -5.28
CA VAL A 120 10.29 -1.71 -4.70
C VAL A 120 9.98 -2.05 -3.24
N ILE A 121 10.15 -3.31 -2.89
CA ILE A 121 10.03 -3.80 -1.51
C ILE A 121 11.44 -3.88 -0.96
N LEU A 122 11.70 -3.12 0.09
CA LEU A 122 13.01 -2.99 0.74
C LEU A 122 12.89 -3.52 2.16
N PRO A 123 13.75 -4.44 2.60
CA PRO A 123 13.77 -4.83 4.01
C PRO A 123 14.12 -3.61 4.87
N THR A 124 13.38 -3.48 5.97
CA THR A 124 13.64 -2.51 7.03
C THR A 124 13.84 -3.28 8.33
N THR A 125 14.69 -2.75 9.20
CA THR A 125 15.02 -3.43 10.45
C THR A 125 14.05 -3.00 11.55
N THR A 126 13.42 -3.99 12.19
CA THR A 126 12.79 -3.86 13.51
C THR A 126 13.10 -5.11 14.33
N GLU A 127 13.42 -4.97 15.61
CA GLU A 127 14.00 -6.03 16.47
C GLU A 127 13.13 -7.29 16.61
N GLU A 128 11.81 -7.20 16.37
CA GLU A 128 10.86 -8.28 16.65
C GLU A 128 10.23 -8.90 15.38
N PHE A 129 10.22 -8.18 14.25
CA PHE A 129 9.49 -8.57 13.03
C PHE A 129 10.29 -8.27 11.77
N LEU A 130 10.09 -9.09 10.73
CA LEU A 130 10.61 -8.77 9.40
C LEU A 130 9.69 -7.72 8.77
N THR A 131 10.19 -6.49 8.73
CA THR A 131 9.47 -5.32 8.24
C THR A 131 10.02 -4.92 6.89
N PHE A 132 9.17 -4.35 6.05
CA PHE A 132 9.49 -3.92 4.70
C PHE A 132 8.88 -2.56 4.42
N GLN A 133 9.67 -1.69 3.79
CA GLN A 133 9.20 -0.48 3.15
C GLN A 133 8.80 -0.81 1.72
N LEU A 134 7.66 -0.31 1.30
CA LEU A 134 7.19 -0.34 -0.07
C LEU A 134 7.36 1.05 -0.67
N ILE A 135 8.13 1.16 -1.74
CA ILE A 135 8.24 2.38 -2.54
C ILE A 135 7.50 2.17 -3.85
N LEU A 136 6.31 2.77 -3.98
CA LEU A 136 5.55 2.83 -5.22
C LEU A 136 6.00 4.04 -6.04
N PHE A 137 6.48 3.78 -7.25
CA PHE A 137 6.71 4.79 -8.27
C PHE A 137 5.57 4.81 -9.28
N GLU A 138 4.74 5.85 -9.24
CA GLU A 138 3.66 6.06 -10.21
C GLU A 138 4.22 6.72 -11.46
N SER A 139 4.39 5.94 -12.54
CA SER A 139 5.15 6.39 -13.72
C SER A 139 4.45 7.51 -14.49
N ARG A 140 3.14 7.66 -14.41
CA ARG A 140 2.40 8.70 -15.14
C ARG A 140 2.57 10.08 -14.49
N GLN A 141 2.51 10.10 -13.16
CA GLN A 141 2.62 11.32 -12.37
C GLN A 141 4.08 11.62 -12.01
N ASN A 142 4.96 10.63 -12.14
CA ASN A 142 6.36 10.70 -11.76
C ASN A 142 6.50 11.05 -10.27
N ILE A 143 5.70 10.41 -9.41
CA ILE A 143 5.69 10.63 -7.96
C ILE A 143 6.03 9.33 -7.24
N PHE A 144 6.52 9.46 -6.01
CA PHE A 144 6.69 8.34 -5.09
C PHE A 144 5.58 8.34 -4.06
N LYS A 145 5.13 7.13 -3.72
CA LYS A 145 4.34 6.85 -2.53
C LYS A 145 5.06 5.79 -1.72
N GLU A 146 4.90 5.85 -0.42
CA GLU A 146 5.50 4.91 0.52
C GLU A 146 4.42 4.13 1.27
N GLY A 147 4.74 2.90 1.64
CA GLY A 147 3.91 2.04 2.47
C GLY A 147 4.78 1.13 3.31
N LEU A 148 4.16 0.43 4.26
CA LEU A 148 4.86 -0.50 5.15
C LEU A 148 4.14 -1.84 5.17
N PHE A 149 4.93 -2.89 5.37
CA PHE A 149 4.47 -4.27 5.45
C PHE A 149 5.32 -5.04 6.45
N GLU A 150 4.69 -5.77 7.38
CA GLU A 150 5.37 -6.62 8.35
C GLU A 150 4.90 -8.08 8.24
N ILE A 151 5.84 -9.02 8.43
CA ILE A 151 5.54 -10.44 8.58
C ILE A 151 5.70 -10.82 10.05
N ASN A 152 4.62 -10.64 10.81
CA ASN A 152 4.53 -11.10 12.18
C ASN A 152 3.74 -12.41 12.23
N THR A 153 4.44 -13.54 12.16
CA THR A 153 3.78 -14.84 12.25
C THR A 153 4.56 -15.73 13.20
N HIS A 154 4.01 -15.93 14.41
CA HIS A 154 4.48 -16.96 15.34
C HIS A 154 4.42 -18.39 14.76
N GLU A 155 3.71 -18.57 13.64
CA GLU A 155 3.51 -19.85 12.95
C GLU A 155 4.63 -20.19 11.94
N ILE A 156 5.49 -19.24 11.58
CA ILE A 156 6.54 -19.45 10.57
C ILE A 156 7.90 -19.57 11.26
N ASN A 157 8.42 -20.80 11.30
CA ASN A 157 9.71 -21.10 11.93
C ASN A 157 10.91 -20.37 11.30
N ASN A 158 10.83 -20.02 10.02
CA ASN A 158 11.89 -19.28 9.32
C ASN A 158 11.25 -18.27 8.35
N ILE A 159 11.02 -17.06 8.87
CA ILE A 159 10.31 -15.97 8.17
C ILE A 159 11.07 -15.55 6.91
N ARG A 160 12.40 -15.41 6.98
CA ARG A 160 13.23 -15.06 5.82
C ARG A 160 13.12 -16.09 4.71
N LYS A 161 13.27 -17.37 5.03
CA LYS A 161 13.14 -18.45 4.03
C LYS A 161 11.75 -18.45 3.41
N PHE A 162 10.70 -18.30 4.22
CA PHE A 162 9.34 -18.17 3.74
C PHE A 162 9.18 -17.00 2.76
N TYR A 163 9.74 -15.84 3.07
CA TYR A 163 9.71 -14.67 2.20
C TYR A 163 10.43 -14.90 0.86
N LEU A 164 11.64 -15.48 0.89
CA LEU A 164 12.44 -15.71 -0.30
C LEU A 164 11.84 -16.78 -1.23
N GLU A 165 11.21 -17.82 -0.68
CA GLU A 165 10.63 -18.92 -1.47
C GLU A 165 9.25 -18.61 -2.06
N ASN A 166 8.51 -17.65 -1.49
CA ASN A 166 7.16 -17.33 -1.93
C ASN A 166 7.14 -16.07 -2.79
N LYS A 167 6.40 -16.11 -3.90
CA LYS A 167 6.18 -14.91 -4.72
C LYS A 167 5.28 -13.91 -4.00
N VAL A 168 5.60 -12.63 -4.15
CA VAL A 168 4.75 -11.53 -3.69
C VAL A 168 3.81 -11.12 -4.82
N GLU A 169 2.52 -11.06 -4.51
CA GLU A 169 1.51 -10.40 -5.33
C GLU A 169 0.93 -9.21 -4.56
N LEU A 170 0.66 -8.11 -5.25
CA LEU A 170 0.03 -6.93 -4.64
C LEU A 170 -1.13 -6.45 -5.48
N MET A 171 -2.26 -6.17 -4.82
CA MET A 171 -3.41 -5.48 -5.40
C MET A 171 -3.55 -4.11 -4.76
N GLN A 172 -3.54 -3.07 -5.57
CA GLN A 172 -3.77 -1.69 -5.14
C GLN A 172 -5.21 -1.28 -5.44
N PHE A 173 -5.83 -0.61 -4.48
CA PHE A 173 -7.17 -0.03 -4.53
C PHE A 173 -7.07 1.42 -4.05
N ASP A 174 -7.04 2.37 -4.99
CA ASP A 174 -6.77 3.78 -4.70
C ASP A 174 -5.42 3.91 -3.94
N ASP A 175 -5.42 4.48 -2.73
CA ASP A 175 -4.25 4.58 -1.86
C ASP A 175 -4.12 3.40 -0.87
N SER A 176 -4.93 2.35 -1.01
CA SER A 176 -4.83 1.13 -0.18
C SER A 176 -4.23 -0.02 -0.98
N PHE A 177 -3.64 -1.01 -0.29
CA PHE A 177 -3.15 -2.22 -0.94
C PHE A 177 -3.38 -3.48 -0.11
N GLU A 178 -3.43 -4.62 -0.80
CA GLU A 178 -3.37 -5.97 -0.20
C GLU A 178 -2.17 -6.71 -0.79
N ILE A 179 -1.24 -7.15 0.08
CA ILE A 179 -0.13 -8.04 -0.26
C ILE A 179 -0.56 -9.48 0.00
N THR A 180 -0.22 -10.38 -0.91
CA THR A 180 -0.31 -11.82 -0.73
C THR A 180 1.09 -12.44 -0.88
N LEU A 181 1.48 -13.25 0.09
CA LEU A 181 2.76 -13.98 0.12
C LEU A 181 2.48 -15.41 0.61
N GLY A 182 2.46 -16.38 -0.31
CA GLY A 182 2.02 -17.74 0.02
C GLY A 182 0.58 -17.76 0.57
N HIS A 183 0.40 -18.23 1.80
CA HIS A 183 -0.90 -18.21 2.51
C HIS A 183 -1.13 -16.93 3.34
N PHE A 184 -0.10 -16.10 3.48
CA PHE A 184 -0.13 -14.90 4.27
C PHE A 184 -0.72 -13.72 3.47
N LYS A 185 -1.52 -12.89 4.14
CA LYS A 185 -2.12 -11.67 3.58
C LYS A 185 -1.96 -10.48 4.51
N TYR A 186 -1.66 -9.32 3.94
CA TYR A 186 -1.54 -8.06 4.67
C TYR A 186 -2.25 -6.94 3.93
N LYS A 187 -2.85 -6.01 4.69
CA LYS A 187 -3.50 -4.81 4.13
C LYS A 187 -2.84 -3.56 4.67
N GLY A 188 -2.51 -2.64 3.78
CA GLY A 188 -1.85 -1.39 4.12
C GLY A 188 -2.37 -0.22 3.30
N LYS A 189 -1.72 0.92 3.46
CA LYS A 189 -1.98 2.14 2.71
C LYS A 189 -0.68 2.75 2.21
N PHE A 190 -0.77 3.35 1.04
CA PHE A 190 0.24 4.23 0.50
C PHE A 190 0.00 5.66 0.97
N THR A 191 1.08 6.36 1.28
CA THR A 191 1.09 7.81 1.53
C THR A 191 2.02 8.45 0.50
N GLU A 192 1.65 9.63 0.01
CA GLU A 192 2.54 10.38 -0.89
C GLU A 192 3.82 10.77 -0.16
N TYR A 193 4.96 10.49 -0.79
CA TYR A 193 6.25 10.85 -0.23
C TYR A 193 6.41 12.37 -0.27
N THR A 194 6.55 12.98 0.90
CA THR A 194 6.78 14.42 1.04
C THR A 194 8.14 14.62 1.72
N LYS A 195 9.07 15.23 0.99
CA LYS A 195 10.41 15.55 1.48
C LYS A 195 10.46 16.94 2.09
#